data_AF-W6Q9J2-F1
#
_entry.id   AF-W6Q9J2-F1
#
_cell.length_a   1.000
_cell.length_b   1.000
_cell.length_c   1.000
_cell.angle_alpha   90.00
_cell.angle_beta   90.00
_cell.angle_gamma   90.00
#
_symmetry.space_group_name_H-M   'P 1'
#
loop_
_entity.id
_entity.type
_entity.pdbx_description
1 polymer ?
#
loop_
_entity_poly.entity_id
_entity_poly.type
_entity_poly.pdbx_seq_one_letter_code
_entity_poly.pdbx_strand_id
1 'polypeptide(L)' 'MDIQPKLKTKPADAANQKARRRRKSLFKKASEYSSEYDADIYLVLRIKKSGKIFVLVLNIKY' A
#
# COMPACT_ATOMS: atom_id res chain seq x y z
N MET A 1 36.94 -5.35 -6.83
CA MET A 1 35.59 -4.90 -7.22
C MET A 1 34.65 -6.09 -7.02
N ASP A 2 34.15 -6.27 -5.80
CA ASP A 2 33.19 -7.33 -5.50
C ASP A 2 31.86 -7.04 -6.19
N ILE A 3 31.62 -7.72 -7.31
CA ILE A 3 30.31 -7.74 -7.96
C ILE A 3 29.42 -8.61 -7.09
N GLN A 4 28.63 -7.98 -6.21
CA GLN A 4 27.58 -8.68 -5.47
C GLN A 4 26.68 -9.43 -6.46
N PRO A 5 26.42 -10.73 -6.24
CA PRO A 5 25.58 -11.50 -7.15
C PRO A 5 24.16 -10.90 -7.11
N LYS A 6 23.69 -10.47 -8.27
CA LYS A 6 22.35 -9.91 -8.46
C LYS A 6 21.33 -10.99 -8.12
N LEU A 7 20.84 -10.99 -6.88
CA LEU A 7 19.89 -11.98 -6.37
C LEU A 7 18.68 -12.02 -7.30
N LYS A 8 18.51 -13.11 -8.05
CA LYS A 8 17.38 -13.29 -8.96
C LYS A 8 16.10 -13.41 -8.11
N THR A 9 15.41 -12.29 -7.88
CA THR A 9 14.12 -12.26 -7.20
C THR A 9 13.15 -13.15 -7.97
N LYS A 10 12.54 -14.13 -7.28
CA LYS A 10 11.57 -15.02 -7.89
C LYS A 10 10.38 -14.18 -8.41
N PRO A 11 9.75 -14.53 -9.54
CA PRO A 11 8.64 -13.75 -10.11
C PRO A 11 7.49 -13.49 -9.12
N ALA A 12 7.21 -14.45 -8.23
CA ALA A 12 6.22 -14.32 -7.17
C ALA A 12 6.56 -13.21 -6.16
N ASP A 13 7.85 -13.05 -5.81
CA ASP A 13 8.32 -12.02 -4.89
C ASP A 13 8.21 -10.63 -5.50
N ALA A 14 8.52 -10.50 -6.80
CA ALA A 14 8.35 -9.26 -7.55
C ALA A 14 6.88 -8.82 -7.61
N ALA A 15 5.96 -9.76 -7.87
CA ALA A 15 4.52 -9.49 -7.89
C ALA A 15 4.00 -9.05 -6.50
N ASN A 16 4.44 -9.73 -5.44
CA ASN A 16 4.10 -9.38 -4.06
C ASN A 16 4.65 -7.99 -3.68
N GLN A 17 5.88 -7.67 -4.09
CA GLN A 17 6.48 -6.36 -3.86
C GLN A 17 5.72 -5.26 -4.60
N LYS A 18 5.34 -5.49 -5.86
CA LYS A 18 4.51 -4.56 -6.65
C LYS A 18 3.16 -4.31 -5.98
N ALA A 19 2.48 -5.37 -5.53
CA ALA A 19 1.20 -5.26 -4.83
C ALA A 19 1.33 -4.46 -3.52
N ARG A 20 2.39 -4.71 -2.74
CA ARG A 20 2.69 -3.95 -1.52
C ARG A 20 2.93 -2.47 -1.81
N ARG A 21 3.73 -2.15 -2.83
CA ARG A 21 4.01 -0.77 -3.24
C ARG A 21 2.74 -0.03 -3.66
N ARG A 22 1.89 -0.66 -4.50
CA ARG A 22 0.61 -0.08 -4.93
C ARG A 22 -0.33 0.20 -3.76
N ARG A 23 -0.45 -0.73 -2.82
CA ARG A 23 -1.27 -0.51 -1.61
C ARG A 23 -0.74 0.66 -0.77
N LYS A 24 0.58 0.77 -0.60
CA LYS A 24 1.21 1.89 0.12
C LYS A 24 0.91 3.23 -0.56
N SER A 25 1.03 3.30 -1.89
CA SER A 25 0.71 4.52 -2.65
C SER A 25 -0.77 4.89 -2.57
N LEU A 26 -1.68 3.91 -2.59
CA LEU A 26 -3.11 4.16 -2.41
C LEU A 26 -3.42 4.81 -1.06
N PHE A 27 -2.87 4.26 0.03
CA PHE A 27 -3.05 4.83 1.37
C PHE A 27 -2.42 6.22 1.50
N LYS A 28 -1.27 6.46 0.85
CA LYS A 28 -0.65 7.79 0.81
C LYS A 28 -1.58 8.82 0.17
N LYS A 29 -2.15 8.52 -0.99
CA LYS A 29 -3.08 9.43 -1.68
C LYS A 29 -4.34 9.71 -0.89
N ALA A 30 -4.90 8.70 -0.22
CA ALA A 30 -6.03 8.89 0.68
C ALA A 30 -5.65 9.85 1.83
N SER A 31 -4.48 9.66 2.44
CA SER A 31 -3.99 10.55 3.49
C SER A 31 -3.75 11.98 3.01
N GLU A 32 -3.16 12.16 1.82
CA GLU A 32 -2.93 13.47 1.22
C GLU A 32 -4.25 14.21 0.98
N TYR A 33 -5.22 13.52 0.37
CA TYR A 33 -6.54 14.11 0.10
C TYR A 33 -7.28 14.51 1.38
N SER A 34 -7.31 13.62 2.38
CA SER A 34 -7.94 13.91 3.67
C SER A 34 -7.34 15.15 4.33
N SER A 35 -6.01 15.28 4.27
CA SER A 35 -5.29 16.41 4.87
C SER A 35 -5.39 17.71 4.09
N GLU A 36 -5.54 17.67 2.76
CA GLU A 36 -5.58 18.88 1.92
C GLU A 36 -7.00 19.48 1.83
N TYR A 37 -8.02 18.63 1.94
CA TYR A 37 -9.41 19.03 1.70
C TYR A 37 -10.33 18.83 2.91
N ASP A 38 -9.76 18.58 4.08
CA ASP A 38 -10.51 18.31 5.31
C ASP A 38 -11.65 17.29 5.07
N ALA A 39 -11.29 16.16 4.44
CA ALA A 39 -12.22 15.08 4.17
C ALA A 39 -12.00 13.87 5.09
N ASP A 40 -13.07 13.36 5.67
CA ASP A 40 -13.06 12.04 6.32
C ASP A 40 -12.99 10.93 5.25
N ILE A 41 -12.05 10.01 5.41
CA ILE A 41 -11.83 8.91 4.45
C ILE A 41 -11.82 7.55 5.16
N TYR A 42 -12.69 6.68 4.67
CA TYR A 42 -12.79 5.28 5.08
C TYR A 42 -12.50 4.38 3.90
N LEU A 43 -11.41 3.61 3.97
CA LEU A 43 -10.99 2.72 2.90
C LEU A 43 -10.82 1.29 3.43
N VAL A 44 -11.58 0.36 2.85
CA VAL A 44 -11.48 -1.08 3.13
C VAL A 44 -10.97 -1.80 1.89
N LEU A 45 -9.85 -2.50 2.03
CA LEU A 45 -9.24 -3.28 0.96
C LEU A 45 -9.15 -4.76 1.34
N ARG A 46 -9.93 -5.60 0.67
CA ARG A 46 -9.86 -7.06 0.80
C ARG A 46 -9.04 -7.67 -0.33
N ILE A 47 -7.95 -8.35 0.02
CA ILE A 47 -7.15 -9.14 -0.92
C ILE A 47 -7.81 -10.51 -1.10
N LYS A 48 -8.57 -10.69 -2.19
CA LYS A 48 -9.33 -11.92 -2.46
C LYS A 48 -8.47 -13.19 -2.33
N LYS A 49 -7.26 -13.17 -2.89
CA LYS A 49 -6.35 -14.33 -2.91
C LYS A 49 -5.92 -14.80 -1.52
N SER A 50 -5.71 -13.89 -0.58
CA SER A 50 -5.19 -14.22 0.76
C SER A 50 -6.22 -14.05 1.88
N GLY A 51 -7.41 -13.56 1.55
CA GLY A 51 -8.43 -13.16 2.53
C GLY A 51 -8.07 -11.93 3.37
N LYS A 52 -6.84 -11.42 3.30
CA LYS A 52 -6.37 -10.31 4.14
C LYS A 52 -7.17 -9.04 3.89
N ILE A 53 -7.61 -8.41 4.98
CA ILE A 53 -8.32 -7.13 4.96
C ILE A 53 -7.38 -6.06 5.52
N PHE A 54 -7.34 -4.92 4.84
CA PHE A 54 -6.67 -3.71 5.31
C PHE A 54 -7.73 -2.62 5.44
N VAL A 55 -7.68 -1.89 6.56
CA VAL A 55 -8.59 -0.79 6.84
C VAL A 55 -7.76 0.46 7.08
N LEU A 56 -8.11 1.55 6.42
CA LEU A 56 -7.61 2.88 6.68
C LEU A 56 -8.80 3.75 7.07
N VAL A 57 -8.68 4.39 8.23
CA VAL A 57 -9.67 5.33 8.76
C VAL A 57 -8.94 6.64 9.03
N LEU A 58 -9.32 7.68 8.32
CA LEU A 58 -8.84 9.04 8.48
C LEU A 58 -10.05 9.88 8.88
N ASN A 59 -10.04 10.37 10.11
CA ASN A 59 -11.07 11.24 10.65
C ASN A 59 -10.43 12.55 11.04
N ILE A 60 -11.10 13.63 10.72
CA ILE A 60 -10.75 14.96 11.20
C ILE A 60 -11.39 15.12 12.56
N LYS A 61 -10.56 15.43 13.55
CA LYS A 61 -11.03 15.77 14.87
C LYS A 61 -11.26 17.28 14.87
N TYR A 62 -12.53 17.68 14.91
CA TYR A 62 -12.94 19.03 15.26
C TYR A 62 -12.51 19.39 16.69
#